data_AF-A0AAE0ENC9-F1
#
_entry.id   AF-A0AAE0ENC9-F1
#
_cell.length_a   1.000
_cell.length_b   1.000
_cell.length_c   1.000
_cell.angle_alpha   90.00
_cell.angle_beta   90.00
_cell.angle_gamma   90.00
#
_symmetry.space_group_name_H-M   'P 1'
#
loop_
_entity.id
_entity.type
_entity.pdbx_description
1 polymer ?
#
loop_
_entity_poly.entity_id
_entity_poly.type
_entity_poly.pdbx_seq_one_letter_code
_entity_poly.pdbx_strand_id
1 'polypeptide(L)'
;MGCGSSIENLEYDIATLPSEGDQICKFVEMVCKDGATPYEVPVGLSLSFLEKFFNHHRLHDLTTAEVVEKIIRPATKSLECSYLELFRRSGIEGNSLPQGLRHGGVAGNATHFVSHAWSNKFRDVVSALRAFTNLQANIPGQEPAPVFFYMDIFAINQHQVLSYDASQFAEMVENVIAKVGKALVVATPWHQPKAFGRLWCLYELFCAIQNQAEISLCFPYADLKVLEKASPEDTATLFRRISDIDSRGARTTLEDDKERLIEVIDLLTPTSGASEEAEQDGGLSKCNEVVVGFLQKLLFQRFSDRLQQLEDGQLSTEEILLYYKQMAKMYSSCSKREEAVKVLRDVVTRSEEAFGVDSIHLCDPLTQLAVELGATGEVAEALPLHQRALAIRQQVFGDEHQEVANSLSYLAEHAFAQSNYDVAKPMYLRILQIRQRTLDPDHPEVAASLSKVAHIHRHLGEFAQAEECYRRALNIQEKVHGKESVMAAATLNNLAVTIEKQGRHQEAAKLYTDVLLVWEQTCGAFHPSVAATLTNMTSLLKNQGSAESTRVFSCGIRYPWNSPSAPGALSQPPHPSPGHAEPPLERLVGLALLSMQRHRQLRTNHQHLL
;
A
#
# COMPACT_ATOMS: atom_id res chain seq x y z
N MET A 1 -0.44 53.55 -43.72
CA MET A 1 0.03 53.50 -42.32
C MET A 1 0.18 52.02 -42.00
N GLY A 2 1.44 51.56 -41.95
CA GLY A 2 1.87 50.21 -42.34
C GLY A 2 1.45 49.08 -41.39
N CYS A 3 0.86 48.03 -41.95
CA CYS A 3 1.47 46.71 -42.12
C CYS A 3 3.00 46.67 -42.26
N GLY A 4 3.61 45.71 -41.56
CA GLY A 4 4.88 45.07 -41.92
C GLY A 4 5.99 45.20 -40.88
N SER A 5 6.33 44.08 -40.23
CA SER A 5 7.68 43.48 -40.27
C SER A 5 7.86 42.41 -39.17
N SER A 6 8.14 41.19 -39.64
CA SER A 6 8.95 40.12 -39.02
C SER A 6 8.63 39.65 -37.60
N ILE A 7 7.90 38.54 -37.55
CA ILE A 7 8.30 37.39 -36.72
C ILE A 7 9.63 36.91 -37.30
N GLU A 8 10.74 37.39 -36.74
CA GLU A 8 12.07 36.85 -37.01
C GLU A 8 12.46 35.93 -35.86
N ASN A 9 12.79 34.70 -36.24
CA ASN A 9 13.47 33.64 -35.52
C ASN A 9 14.13 34.07 -34.20
N LEU A 10 13.61 33.56 -33.08
CA LEU A 10 14.46 33.14 -31.97
C LEU A 10 14.71 31.64 -32.17
N GLU A 11 15.50 31.33 -33.21
CA GLU A 11 16.37 30.15 -33.16
C GLU A 11 17.30 30.40 -31.97
N TYR A 12 17.21 29.56 -30.94
CA TYR A 12 18.33 29.42 -30.01
C TYR A 12 19.45 28.77 -30.81
N ASP A 13 20.29 29.59 -31.44
CA ASP A 13 21.46 29.13 -32.15
C ASP A 13 22.50 28.72 -31.10
N ILE A 14 22.52 27.43 -30.79
CA ILE A 14 23.50 26.78 -29.92
C ILE A 14 24.92 26.90 -30.52
N ALA A 15 25.05 27.35 -31.78
CA ALA A 15 26.31 27.42 -32.53
C ALA A 15 27.16 28.69 -32.30
N THR A 16 26.70 29.71 -31.56
CA THR A 16 27.48 30.95 -31.32
C THR A 16 27.84 31.13 -29.85
N LEU A 17 28.66 30.24 -29.30
CA LEU A 17 29.37 30.47 -28.04
C LEU A 17 30.69 31.23 -28.33
N PRO A 18 31.04 32.30 -27.58
CA PRO A 18 32.32 33.00 -27.76
C PRO A 18 33.50 32.07 -27.45
N SER A 19 34.51 32.08 -28.31
CA SER A 19 35.72 31.25 -28.23
C SER A 19 36.76 31.72 -27.20
N GLU A 20 36.38 32.50 -26.20
CA GLU A 20 37.32 33.06 -25.21
C GLU A 20 36.82 32.80 -23.79
N GLY A 21 37.05 31.57 -23.32
CA GLY A 21 36.72 31.11 -21.97
C GLY A 21 37.68 30.03 -21.46
N ASP A 22 38.93 30.08 -21.90
CA ASP A 22 39.90 28.97 -21.80
C ASP A 22 40.49 28.70 -20.40
N GLN A 23 40.01 29.38 -19.35
CA GLN A 23 40.55 29.22 -17.98
C GLN A 23 39.52 28.79 -16.92
N ILE A 24 38.22 28.80 -17.21
CA ILE A 24 37.17 28.28 -16.29
C ILE A 24 36.73 26.87 -16.71
N CYS A 25 37.00 26.46 -17.96
CA CYS A 25 36.49 25.21 -18.54
C CYS A 25 36.99 23.93 -17.84
N LYS A 26 38.22 23.85 -17.33
CA LYS A 26 38.72 22.56 -16.79
C LYS A 26 38.19 22.20 -15.41
N PHE A 27 37.87 23.17 -14.55
CA PHE A 27 37.33 22.91 -13.21
C PHE A 27 35.82 22.62 -13.26
N VAL A 28 35.10 23.32 -14.15
CA VAL A 28 33.65 23.11 -14.35
C VAL A 28 33.37 21.85 -15.19
N GLU A 29 34.23 21.48 -16.16
CA GLU A 29 34.14 20.18 -16.84
C GLU A 29 34.36 19.00 -15.89
N MET A 30 35.25 19.16 -14.89
CA MET A 30 35.53 18.11 -13.92
C MET A 30 34.35 17.89 -12.98
N VAL A 31 33.71 18.96 -12.49
CA VAL A 31 32.62 18.84 -11.51
C VAL A 31 31.25 18.58 -12.17
N CYS A 32 31.04 19.00 -13.43
CA CYS A 32 29.82 18.69 -14.18
C CYS A 32 29.80 17.29 -14.81
N LYS A 33 30.96 16.66 -15.02
CA LYS A 33 31.06 15.24 -15.38
C LYS A 33 30.64 14.30 -14.25
N ASP A 34 30.78 14.76 -13.00
CA ASP A 34 30.49 13.99 -11.79
C ASP A 34 29.16 14.35 -11.11
N GLY A 35 28.29 15.15 -11.78
CA GLY A 35 26.84 15.17 -11.52
C GLY A 35 26.41 15.88 -10.24
N ALA A 36 27.30 16.04 -9.28
CA ALA A 36 27.16 16.91 -8.14
C ALA A 36 27.61 18.30 -8.57
N THR A 37 26.68 19.23 -8.70
CA THR A 37 27.06 20.63 -8.95
C THR A 37 28.11 21.11 -7.92
N PRO A 38 29.13 21.89 -8.32
CA PRO A 38 30.28 22.30 -7.47
C PRO A 38 29.92 23.23 -6.30
N TYR A 39 28.64 23.43 -6.00
CA TYR A 39 28.25 24.49 -5.10
C TYR A 39 28.38 24.10 -3.63
N GLU A 40 28.88 25.06 -2.84
CA GLU A 40 28.65 25.06 -1.40
C GLU A 40 27.15 25.01 -1.07
N VAL A 41 26.28 25.63 -1.90
CA VAL A 41 24.81 25.69 -1.75
C VAL A 41 24.07 25.23 -3.01
N PRO A 42 23.12 24.26 -2.95
CA PRO A 42 22.38 23.79 -4.11
C PRO A 42 21.59 24.91 -4.80
N VAL A 43 21.47 24.87 -6.13
CA VAL A 43 20.76 25.89 -6.92
C VAL A 43 19.33 25.43 -7.22
N GLY A 44 18.36 26.30 -6.95
CA GLY A 44 16.95 26.08 -7.25
C GLY A 44 16.40 27.04 -8.31
N LEU A 45 15.25 26.67 -8.88
CA LEU A 45 14.53 27.42 -9.90
C LEU A 45 13.33 28.14 -9.30
N SER A 46 13.03 29.35 -9.81
CA SER A 46 11.83 30.07 -9.38
C SER A 46 10.56 29.48 -10.01
N LEU A 47 9.42 29.68 -9.36
CA LEU A 47 8.12 29.28 -9.90
C LEU A 47 7.86 29.89 -11.29
N SER A 48 8.21 31.16 -11.48
CA SER A 48 8.00 31.87 -12.75
C SER A 48 8.78 31.24 -13.91
N PHE A 49 9.95 30.67 -13.63
CA PHE A 49 10.71 29.92 -14.62
C PHE A 49 9.98 28.63 -15.01
N LEU A 50 9.57 27.83 -14.02
CA LEU A 50 8.91 26.55 -14.25
C LEU A 50 7.61 26.72 -15.06
N GLU A 51 6.86 27.79 -14.80
CA GLU A 51 5.67 28.15 -15.56
C GLU A 51 5.98 28.55 -17.01
N LYS A 52 7.04 29.34 -17.23
CA LYS A 52 7.49 29.70 -18.58
C LYS A 52 7.96 28.47 -19.35
N PHE A 53 8.74 27.60 -18.72
CA PHE A 53 9.20 26.34 -19.30
C PHE A 53 8.02 25.45 -19.70
N PHE A 54 7.05 25.28 -18.80
CA PHE A 54 5.81 24.54 -19.05
C PHE A 54 5.05 25.07 -20.27
N ASN A 55 4.84 26.39 -20.35
CA ASN A 55 4.10 27.02 -21.44
C ASN A 55 4.85 26.98 -22.77
N HIS A 56 6.17 27.23 -22.75
CA HIS A 56 7.01 27.26 -23.96
C HIS A 56 7.02 25.90 -24.67
N HIS A 57 7.20 24.82 -23.92
CA HIS A 57 7.24 23.46 -24.48
C HIS A 57 5.86 22.79 -24.59
N ARG A 58 4.77 23.48 -24.23
CA ARG A 58 3.38 22.97 -24.31
C ARG A 58 3.18 21.63 -23.60
N LEU A 59 3.64 21.51 -22.36
CA LEU A 59 3.73 20.25 -21.60
C LEU A 59 2.40 19.77 -20.99
N HIS A 60 1.25 20.11 -21.59
CA HIS A 60 -0.08 19.94 -20.99
C HIS A 60 -0.48 18.50 -20.67
N ASP A 61 0.07 17.53 -21.40
CA ASP A 61 -0.27 16.11 -21.24
C ASP A 61 0.93 15.20 -21.01
N LEU A 62 2.13 15.79 -20.92
CA LEU A 62 3.35 15.04 -20.70
C LEU A 62 3.56 14.79 -19.19
N THR A 63 3.94 13.54 -18.89
CA THR A 63 4.50 13.17 -17.59
C THR A 63 5.90 13.74 -17.43
N THR A 64 6.38 13.91 -16.18
CA THR A 64 7.76 14.35 -15.96
C THR A 64 8.78 13.40 -16.64
N ALA A 65 8.53 12.09 -16.63
CA ALA A 65 9.37 11.13 -17.37
C ALA A 65 9.48 11.48 -18.86
N GLU A 66 8.35 11.77 -19.51
CA GLU A 66 8.36 12.15 -20.92
C GLU A 66 9.01 13.51 -21.19
N VAL A 67 8.91 14.45 -20.25
CA VAL A 67 9.64 15.73 -20.32
C VAL A 67 11.14 15.50 -20.28
N VAL A 68 11.60 14.62 -19.37
CA VAL A 68 13.01 14.24 -19.27
C VAL A 68 13.49 13.63 -20.58
N GLU A 69 12.78 12.64 -21.12
CA GLU A 69 13.20 11.94 -22.34
C GLU A 69 13.12 12.80 -23.61
N LYS A 70 12.08 13.62 -23.77
CA LYS A 70 11.84 14.36 -25.02
C LYS A 70 12.57 15.70 -25.07
N ILE A 71 12.93 16.28 -23.93
CA ILE A 71 13.44 17.67 -23.86
C ILE A 71 14.75 17.73 -23.10
N ILE A 72 14.77 17.27 -21.84
CA ILE A 72 15.93 17.48 -20.97
C ILE A 72 17.13 16.63 -21.39
N ARG A 73 16.93 15.34 -21.62
CA ARG A 73 18.00 14.41 -22.01
C ARG A 73 18.64 14.82 -23.35
N PRO A 74 17.89 15.16 -24.42
CA PRO A 74 18.48 15.71 -25.64
C PRO A 74 19.30 16.98 -25.42
N ALA A 75 18.77 17.94 -24.65
CA ALA A 75 19.45 19.22 -24.40
C ALA A 75 20.73 19.06 -23.57
N THR A 76 20.67 18.26 -22.51
CA THR A 76 21.85 17.96 -21.67
C THR A 76 22.90 17.19 -22.45
N LYS A 77 22.50 16.24 -23.30
CA LYS A 77 23.42 15.44 -24.14
C LYS A 77 24.15 16.29 -25.18
N SER A 78 23.48 17.25 -25.82
CA SER A 78 24.11 18.08 -26.86
C SER A 78 25.28 18.93 -26.36
N LEU A 79 25.30 19.21 -25.05
CA LEU A 79 26.20 20.20 -24.45
C LEU A 79 27.00 19.65 -23.26
N GLU A 80 26.88 18.33 -23.04
CA GLU A 80 27.60 17.55 -22.03
C GLU A 80 27.54 18.16 -20.61
N CYS A 81 26.38 18.73 -20.23
CA CYS A 81 26.18 19.29 -18.89
C CYS A 81 24.72 19.22 -18.43
N SER A 82 24.45 19.56 -17.15
CA SER A 82 23.09 19.60 -16.61
C SER A 82 22.28 20.78 -17.17
N TYR A 83 20.95 20.69 -17.08
CA TYR A 83 20.08 21.71 -17.65
C TYR A 83 20.20 23.06 -16.92
N LEU A 84 20.50 23.05 -15.61
CA LEU A 84 20.84 24.26 -14.86
C LEU A 84 22.14 24.92 -15.35
N GLU A 85 23.13 24.13 -15.72
CA GLU A 85 24.42 24.65 -16.21
C GLU A 85 24.27 25.29 -17.59
N LEU A 86 23.36 24.80 -18.43
CA LEU A 86 22.99 25.47 -19.70
C LEU A 86 22.56 26.92 -19.48
N PHE A 87 21.75 27.16 -18.44
CA PHE A 87 21.30 28.52 -18.12
C PHE A 87 22.44 29.43 -17.68
N ARG A 88 23.39 28.92 -16.88
CA ARG A 88 24.58 29.68 -16.52
C ARG A 88 25.40 30.03 -17.77
N ARG A 89 25.73 29.03 -18.59
CA ARG A 89 26.59 29.19 -19.78
C ARG A 89 26.01 30.15 -20.81
N SER A 90 24.67 30.26 -20.87
CA SER A 90 23.97 31.22 -21.73
C SER A 90 24.06 32.69 -21.30
N GLY A 91 24.77 33.02 -20.21
CA GLY A 91 25.09 34.40 -19.85
C GLY A 91 23.95 35.18 -19.18
N ILE A 92 23.05 34.52 -18.46
CA ILE A 92 22.03 35.17 -17.62
C ILE A 92 22.67 35.66 -16.30
N GLU A 93 23.76 36.40 -16.40
CA GLU A 93 24.22 37.34 -15.37
C GLU A 93 24.71 38.61 -16.09
N GLY A 94 24.00 39.72 -15.85
CA GLY A 94 24.49 41.06 -16.18
C GLY A 94 23.91 41.73 -17.43
N ASN A 95 22.92 42.60 -17.22
CA ASN A 95 22.69 43.83 -17.99
C ASN A 95 22.04 43.82 -19.40
N SER A 96 21.31 42.79 -19.83
CA SER A 96 20.44 42.93 -21.01
C SER A 96 19.13 42.14 -20.94
N LEU A 97 18.25 42.53 -20.02
CA LEU A 97 16.82 42.21 -20.08
C LEU A 97 16.01 43.52 -20.25
N PRO A 98 14.96 43.55 -21.09
CA PRO A 98 14.05 44.69 -21.19
C PRO A 98 13.47 45.03 -19.80
N GLN A 99 13.28 46.32 -19.52
CA GLN A 99 13.03 46.89 -18.18
C GLN A 99 11.87 46.28 -17.35
N GLY A 100 11.02 45.40 -17.92
CA GLY A 100 9.94 44.69 -17.21
C GLY A 100 10.34 43.42 -16.45
N LEU A 101 11.59 42.94 -16.54
CA LEU A 101 12.05 41.66 -15.94
C LEU A 101 13.01 41.82 -14.74
N ARG A 102 13.13 43.02 -14.17
CA ARG A 102 14.04 43.30 -13.04
C ARG A 102 13.48 42.96 -11.65
N HIS A 103 12.32 42.32 -11.56
CA HIS A 103 11.78 41.74 -10.32
C HIS A 103 11.49 40.25 -10.53
N GLY A 104 12.39 39.38 -10.06
CA GLY A 104 12.23 37.92 -10.09
C GLY A 104 13.44 37.18 -10.69
N GLY A 105 14.41 36.82 -9.84
CA GLY A 105 15.55 35.99 -10.24
C GLY A 105 15.07 34.62 -10.77
N VAL A 106 15.58 34.21 -11.93
CA VAL A 106 15.18 32.95 -12.59
C VAL A 106 15.67 31.73 -11.80
N ALA A 107 16.86 31.84 -11.20
CA ALA A 107 17.47 30.85 -10.32
C ALA A 107 18.07 31.54 -9.08
N GLY A 108 18.31 30.77 -8.02
CA GLY A 108 18.88 31.24 -6.76
C GLY A 108 19.25 30.06 -5.85
N ASN A 109 19.68 30.33 -4.62
CA ASN A 109 19.94 29.28 -3.64
C ASN A 109 18.64 28.50 -3.39
N ALA A 110 18.72 27.17 -3.49
CA ALA A 110 17.58 26.29 -3.27
C ALA A 110 17.06 26.46 -1.84
N THR A 111 15.75 26.65 -1.75
CA THR A 111 15.04 26.76 -0.47
C THR A 111 14.26 25.49 -0.12
N HIS A 112 13.89 24.71 -1.13
CA HIS A 112 13.11 23.48 -0.99
C HIS A 112 13.59 22.45 -2.01
N PHE A 113 13.84 21.22 -1.54
CA PHE A 113 14.05 20.05 -2.39
C PHE A 113 12.70 19.48 -2.81
N VAL A 114 12.49 19.21 -4.09
CA VAL A 114 11.19 18.72 -4.61
C VAL A 114 11.26 17.23 -4.94
N SER A 115 10.52 16.43 -4.17
CA SER A 115 10.30 14.99 -4.44
C SER A 115 8.94 14.79 -5.13
N HIS A 116 8.92 14.07 -6.25
CA HIS A 116 7.67 13.81 -6.99
C HIS A 116 7.76 12.54 -7.84
N ALA A 117 6.63 11.88 -8.11
CA ALA A 117 6.63 10.73 -9.02
C ALA A 117 6.78 11.18 -10.48
N TRP A 118 7.72 10.57 -11.23
CA TRP A 118 7.92 10.92 -12.64
C TRP A 118 6.72 10.56 -13.54
N SER A 119 5.81 9.70 -13.07
CA SER A 119 4.54 9.38 -13.73
C SER A 119 3.46 10.45 -13.52
N ASN A 120 3.70 11.45 -12.68
CA ASN A 120 2.82 12.61 -12.56
C ASN A 120 2.92 13.47 -13.83
N LYS A 121 1.82 14.09 -14.23
CA LYS A 121 1.86 15.11 -15.28
C LYS A 121 2.69 16.29 -14.79
N PHE A 122 3.58 16.81 -15.62
CA PHE A 122 4.44 17.93 -15.25
C PHE A 122 3.61 19.17 -14.86
N ARG A 123 2.44 19.35 -15.49
CA ARG A 123 1.46 20.38 -15.13
C ARG A 123 0.99 20.31 -13.67
N ASP A 124 0.81 19.10 -13.14
CA ASP A 124 0.24 18.87 -11.81
C ASP A 124 1.33 19.16 -10.76
N VAL A 125 2.59 18.84 -11.09
CA VAL A 125 3.78 19.23 -10.32
C VAL A 125 3.89 20.75 -10.23
N VAL A 126 3.92 21.46 -11.37
CA VAL A 126 3.99 22.94 -11.38
C VAL A 126 2.80 23.57 -10.67
N SER A 127 1.59 22.99 -10.82
CA SER A 127 0.39 23.45 -10.11
C SER A 127 0.51 23.29 -8.60
N ALA A 128 1.08 22.20 -8.12
CA ALA A 128 1.32 21.97 -6.70
C ALA A 128 2.37 22.94 -6.12
N LEU A 129 3.45 23.21 -6.86
CA LEU A 129 4.45 24.20 -6.47
C LEU A 129 3.86 25.61 -6.39
N ARG A 130 3.01 25.99 -7.36
CA ARG A 130 2.26 27.26 -7.30
C ARG A 130 1.37 27.34 -6.07
N ALA A 131 0.65 26.25 -5.77
CA ALA A 131 -0.23 26.20 -4.62
C ALA A 131 0.55 26.41 -3.31
N PHE A 132 1.70 25.77 -3.18
CA PHE A 132 2.59 25.94 -2.05
C PHE A 132 3.09 27.39 -1.92
N THR A 133 3.59 27.99 -3.00
CA THR A 133 4.07 29.39 -2.98
C THR A 133 2.95 30.36 -2.57
N ASN A 134 1.72 30.15 -3.03
CA ASN A 134 0.58 30.97 -2.65
C ASN A 134 0.22 30.84 -1.16
N LEU A 135 0.32 29.63 -0.59
CA LEU A 135 0.10 29.42 0.84
C LEU A 135 1.15 30.13 1.69
N GLN A 136 2.43 30.06 1.28
CA GLN A 136 3.53 30.78 1.94
C GLN A 136 3.35 32.30 1.88
N ALA A 137 2.81 32.84 0.77
CA ALA A 137 2.60 34.27 0.62
C ALA A 137 1.44 34.84 1.45
N ASN A 138 0.55 33.99 1.95
CA ASN A 138 -0.64 34.39 2.71
C ASN A 138 -0.46 34.27 4.23
N ILE A 139 0.76 34.05 4.73
CA ILE A 139 1.03 33.98 6.17
C ILE A 139 0.96 35.40 6.77
N PRO A 140 0.00 35.69 7.68
CA PRO A 140 -0.19 37.05 8.21
C PRO A 140 1.06 37.56 8.95
N GLY A 141 1.55 38.74 8.57
CA GLY A 141 2.66 39.41 9.27
C GLY A 141 4.07 39.01 8.82
N GLN A 142 4.22 38.18 7.77
CA GLN A 142 5.51 37.92 7.12
C GLN A 142 5.52 38.45 5.68
N GLU A 143 6.62 39.10 5.29
CA GLU A 143 6.88 39.34 3.87
C GLU A 143 7.19 38.00 3.17
N PRO A 144 6.62 37.74 1.99
CA PRO A 144 6.85 36.49 1.26
C PRO A 144 8.31 36.37 0.85
N ALA A 145 9.02 35.43 1.48
CA ALA A 145 10.38 35.10 1.09
C ALA A 145 10.40 34.45 -0.32
N PRO A 146 11.40 34.75 -1.16
CA PRO A 146 11.52 34.13 -2.47
C PRO A 146 11.75 32.62 -2.34
N VAL A 147 10.90 31.82 -3.00
CA VAL A 147 10.99 30.36 -3.00
C VAL A 147 11.69 29.88 -4.26
N PHE A 148 12.76 29.10 -4.08
CA PHE A 148 13.50 28.42 -5.14
C PHE A 148 13.47 26.91 -4.94
N PHE A 149 13.08 26.18 -5.98
CA PHE A 149 12.86 24.74 -5.97
C PHE A 149 14.05 24.01 -6.59
N TYR A 150 14.69 23.13 -5.83
CA TYR A 150 15.63 22.17 -6.36
C TYR A 150 14.86 20.99 -6.94
N MET A 151 15.07 20.70 -8.22
CA MET A 151 14.48 19.56 -8.92
C MET A 151 15.59 18.77 -9.61
N ASP A 152 15.73 17.52 -9.22
CA ASP A 152 16.68 16.53 -9.76
C ASP A 152 16.71 16.49 -11.29
N ILE A 153 15.54 16.56 -11.93
CA ILE A 153 15.39 16.54 -13.39
C ILE A 153 16.14 17.68 -14.10
N PHE A 154 16.35 18.84 -13.45
CA PHE A 154 17.06 19.98 -14.04
C PHE A 154 18.51 20.09 -13.53
N ALA A 155 18.73 19.70 -12.28
CA ALA A 155 20.00 19.90 -11.60
C ALA A 155 21.04 18.82 -11.93
N ILE A 156 20.58 17.59 -12.17
CA ILE A 156 21.46 16.45 -12.44
C ILE A 156 21.72 16.32 -13.95
N ASN A 157 22.89 15.78 -14.27
CA ASN A 157 23.25 15.44 -15.64
C ASN A 157 22.45 14.22 -16.15
N GLN A 158 21.25 14.47 -16.68
CA GLN A 158 20.29 13.44 -17.07
C GLN A 158 20.82 12.44 -18.12
N HIS A 159 21.72 12.83 -19.02
CA HIS A 159 22.26 11.93 -20.05
C HIS A 159 23.39 11.01 -19.56
N GLN A 160 23.95 11.25 -18.37
CA GLN A 160 25.05 10.48 -17.77
C GLN A 160 24.70 9.86 -16.40
N VAL A 161 23.44 9.91 -15.95
CA VAL A 161 23.03 9.33 -14.64
C VAL A 161 23.50 7.88 -14.46
N LEU A 162 23.59 7.10 -15.54
CA LEU A 162 24.01 5.69 -15.50
C LEU A 162 25.50 5.47 -15.18
N SER A 163 26.36 6.50 -15.22
CA SER A 163 27.80 6.37 -14.99
C SER A 163 28.23 6.47 -13.51
N TYR A 164 27.32 6.85 -12.60
CA TYR A 164 27.60 6.87 -11.17
C TYR A 164 27.44 5.49 -10.55
N ASP A 165 28.30 5.19 -9.58
CA ASP A 165 28.04 4.09 -8.65
C ASP A 165 26.96 4.48 -7.62
N ALA A 166 26.40 3.46 -6.97
CA ALA A 166 25.34 3.60 -5.98
C ALA A 166 25.70 4.59 -4.86
N SER A 167 26.94 4.51 -4.34
CA SER A 167 27.39 5.30 -3.19
C SER A 167 27.55 6.79 -3.53
N GLN A 168 28.17 7.10 -4.67
CA GLN A 168 28.38 8.47 -5.14
C GLN A 168 27.05 9.19 -5.37
N PHE A 169 26.10 8.45 -5.95
CA PHE A 169 24.80 8.99 -6.27
C PHE A 169 23.92 9.18 -5.01
N ALA A 170 24.00 8.27 -4.06
CA ALA A 170 23.37 8.40 -2.74
C ALA A 170 23.87 9.64 -1.99
N GLU A 171 25.19 9.80 -1.92
CA GLU A 171 25.84 10.91 -1.24
C GLU A 171 25.42 12.26 -1.86
N MET A 172 25.25 12.32 -3.18
CA MET A 172 24.78 13.53 -3.87
C MET A 172 23.37 13.95 -3.40
N VAL A 173 22.41 13.03 -3.40
CA VAL A 173 21.01 13.34 -3.03
C VAL A 173 20.90 13.67 -1.55
N GLU A 174 21.56 12.88 -0.70
CA GLU A 174 21.58 13.10 0.75
C GLU A 174 22.18 14.47 1.10
N ASN A 175 23.33 14.81 0.52
CA ASN A 175 23.99 16.11 0.76
C ASN A 175 23.13 17.28 0.31
N VAL A 176 22.43 17.17 -0.82
CA VAL A 176 21.54 18.24 -1.29
C VAL A 176 20.38 18.43 -0.30
N ILE A 177 19.72 17.35 0.12
CA ILE A 177 18.61 17.42 1.07
C ILE A 177 19.08 18.01 2.41
N ALA A 178 20.24 17.57 2.91
CA ALA A 178 20.85 18.09 4.13
C ALA A 178 21.14 19.60 4.05
N LYS A 179 21.72 20.06 2.93
CA LYS A 179 22.06 21.48 2.72
C LYS A 179 20.82 22.36 2.54
N VAL A 180 19.78 21.86 1.89
CA VAL A 180 18.53 22.62 1.69
C VAL A 180 17.70 22.66 2.98
N GLY A 181 17.69 21.57 3.77
CA GLY A 181 17.00 21.48 5.05
C GLY A 181 15.46 21.46 4.98
N LYS A 182 14.88 21.51 3.77
CA LYS A 182 13.43 21.44 3.54
C LYS A 182 13.13 20.56 2.33
N ALA A 183 12.18 19.64 2.48
CA ALA A 183 11.72 18.75 1.42
C ALA A 183 10.22 18.93 1.17
N LEU A 184 9.85 19.09 -0.09
CA LEU A 184 8.49 19.27 -0.56
C LEU A 184 8.10 18.06 -1.40
N VAL A 185 7.13 17.30 -0.94
CA VAL A 185 6.65 16.09 -1.58
C VAL A 185 5.37 16.40 -2.34
N VAL A 186 5.41 16.19 -3.65
CA VAL A 186 4.28 16.39 -4.55
C VAL A 186 3.45 15.11 -4.60
N ALA A 187 2.29 15.15 -3.95
CA ALA A 187 1.33 14.06 -3.98
C ALA A 187 0.64 13.95 -5.35
N THR A 188 0.07 12.77 -5.63
CA THR A 188 -0.75 12.56 -6.82
C THR A 188 -2.09 13.31 -6.71
N PRO A 189 -2.77 13.59 -7.84
CA PRO A 189 -4.05 14.26 -7.79
C PRO A 189 -5.06 13.54 -6.88
N TRP A 190 -5.79 14.31 -6.08
CA TRP A 190 -6.67 13.81 -5.03
C TRP A 190 -7.71 12.81 -5.56
N HIS A 191 -8.33 13.14 -6.68
CA HIS A 191 -9.45 12.40 -7.28
C HIS A 191 -9.00 11.07 -7.91
N GLN A 192 -7.70 10.83 -8.04
CA GLN A 192 -7.13 9.58 -8.50
C GLN A 192 -5.84 9.26 -7.72
N PRO A 193 -5.97 9.03 -6.40
CA PRO A 193 -4.83 8.94 -5.52
C PRO A 193 -4.11 7.61 -5.78
N LYS A 194 -2.85 7.69 -6.20
CA LYS A 194 -2.01 6.51 -6.40
C LYS A 194 -1.22 6.25 -5.13
N ALA A 195 -1.01 4.97 -4.83
CA ALA A 195 -0.11 4.54 -3.77
C ALA A 195 1.26 5.20 -3.95
N PHE A 196 1.90 5.56 -2.85
CA PHE A 196 3.26 6.11 -2.88
C PHE A 196 4.27 4.97 -3.11
N GLY A 197 4.28 4.45 -4.34
CA GLY A 197 5.02 3.26 -4.73
C GLY A 197 6.26 3.54 -5.57
N ARG A 198 6.80 4.77 -5.55
CA ARG A 198 8.07 5.09 -6.23
C ARG A 198 9.20 4.93 -5.22
N LEU A 199 10.07 3.95 -5.47
CA LEU A 199 11.22 3.65 -4.62
C LEU A 199 12.12 4.88 -4.38
N TRP A 200 12.27 5.69 -5.43
CA TRP A 200 12.98 6.96 -5.39
C TRP A 200 12.41 7.97 -4.40
N CYS A 201 11.08 8.16 -4.38
CA CYS A 201 10.48 9.11 -3.44
C CYS A 201 10.53 8.58 -2.00
N LEU A 202 10.48 7.25 -1.83
CA LEU A 202 10.70 6.61 -0.53
C LEU A 202 12.11 6.92 0.00
N TYR A 203 13.11 6.78 -0.85
CA TYR A 203 14.49 7.08 -0.53
C TYR A 203 14.72 8.56 -0.19
N GLU A 204 14.21 9.48 -1.00
CA GLU A 204 14.32 10.93 -0.75
C GLU A 204 13.68 11.34 0.57
N LEU A 205 12.51 10.77 0.88
CA LEU A 205 11.84 10.97 2.17
C LEU A 205 12.65 10.41 3.33
N PHE A 206 13.24 9.24 3.17
CA PHE A 206 14.11 8.65 4.18
C PHE A 206 15.32 9.56 4.48
N CYS A 207 16.02 10.04 3.45
CA CYS A 207 17.11 11.00 3.59
C CYS A 207 16.66 12.28 4.29
N ALA A 208 15.49 12.83 3.93
CA ALA A 208 14.94 14.01 4.56
C ALA A 208 14.66 13.78 6.06
N ILE A 209 14.13 12.62 6.44
CA ILE A 209 13.85 12.26 7.83
C ILE A 209 15.15 12.11 8.63
N GLN A 210 16.15 11.40 8.09
CA GLN A 210 17.45 11.22 8.76
C GLN A 210 18.17 12.55 9.02
N ASN A 211 18.06 13.48 8.06
CA ASN A 211 18.63 14.82 8.16
C ASN A 211 17.75 15.82 8.94
N GLN A 212 16.64 15.36 9.53
CA GLN A 212 15.68 16.20 10.26
C GLN A 212 15.18 17.40 9.44
N ALA A 213 15.10 17.24 8.11
CA ALA A 213 14.60 18.27 7.21
C ALA A 213 13.10 18.52 7.45
N GLU A 214 12.66 19.75 7.21
CA GLU A 214 11.24 20.10 7.25
C GLU A 214 10.52 19.48 6.05
N ILE A 215 9.59 18.55 6.28
CA ILE A 215 8.87 17.84 5.22
C ILE A 215 7.45 18.40 5.07
N SER A 216 7.12 18.85 3.86
CA SER A 216 5.80 19.37 3.50
C SER A 216 5.16 18.56 2.37
N LEU A 217 3.93 18.08 2.58
CA LEU A 217 3.10 17.48 1.53
C LEU A 217 2.32 18.57 0.79
N CYS A 218 2.40 18.59 -0.54
CA CYS A 218 1.68 19.50 -1.42
C CYS A 218 0.82 18.75 -2.45
N PHE A 219 -0.30 19.38 -2.83
CA PHE A 219 -1.27 18.86 -3.80
C PHE A 219 -1.44 19.87 -4.94
N PRO A 220 -1.83 19.42 -6.14
CA PRO A 220 -2.20 20.32 -7.23
C PRO A 220 -3.24 21.35 -6.77
N TYR A 221 -3.13 22.60 -7.25
CA TYR A 221 -3.96 23.72 -6.77
C TYR A 221 -5.46 23.45 -6.93
N ALA A 222 -5.87 22.79 -8.02
CA ALA A 222 -7.26 22.44 -8.28
C ALA A 222 -7.83 21.48 -7.22
N ASP A 223 -6.97 20.64 -6.63
CA ASP A 223 -7.37 19.64 -5.64
C ASP A 223 -7.42 20.21 -4.22
N LEU A 224 -6.71 21.30 -3.90
CA LEU A 224 -6.77 21.91 -2.56
C LEU A 224 -8.18 22.38 -2.18
N LYS A 225 -8.90 23.02 -3.12
CA LYS A 225 -10.28 23.47 -2.88
C LYS A 225 -11.27 22.30 -2.77
N VAL A 226 -10.94 21.17 -3.39
CA VAL A 226 -11.74 19.94 -3.32
C VAL A 226 -11.48 19.25 -2.00
N LEU A 227 -10.21 19.14 -1.58
CA LEU A 227 -9.76 18.66 -0.26
C LEU A 227 -10.35 19.45 0.91
N GLU A 228 -10.50 20.76 0.75
CA GLU A 228 -11.17 21.60 1.75
C GLU A 228 -12.64 21.19 1.93
N LYS A 229 -13.30 20.73 0.86
CA LYS A 229 -14.72 20.33 0.82
C LYS A 229 -14.92 18.82 0.81
N ALA A 230 -13.85 18.04 0.89
CA ALA A 230 -13.89 16.59 0.77
C ALA A 230 -14.56 15.99 1.99
N SER A 231 -15.35 14.93 1.78
CA SER A 231 -15.92 14.20 2.91
C SER A 231 -14.79 13.59 3.76
N PRO A 232 -15.05 13.27 5.04
CA PRO A 232 -14.08 12.52 5.85
C PRO A 232 -13.71 11.16 5.25
N GLU A 233 -14.61 10.51 4.50
CA GLU A 233 -14.36 9.22 3.85
C GLU A 233 -13.43 9.34 2.64
N ASP A 234 -13.65 10.39 1.83
CA ASP A 234 -12.74 10.78 0.76
C ASP A 234 -11.37 10.97 1.38
N THR A 235 -11.27 11.89 2.34
CA THR A 235 -10.08 12.26 3.11
C THR A 235 -9.31 11.03 3.60
N ALA A 236 -10.00 10.08 4.25
CA ALA A 236 -9.43 8.83 4.73
C ALA A 236 -8.93 7.90 3.61
N THR A 237 -9.57 7.89 2.45
CA THR A 237 -9.17 7.05 1.31
C THR A 237 -7.88 7.52 0.68
N LEU A 238 -7.68 8.83 0.46
CA LEU A 238 -6.37 9.34 0.05
C LEU A 238 -5.33 9.01 1.10
N PHE A 239 -5.61 9.26 2.38
CA PHE A 239 -4.60 9.05 3.41
C PHE A 239 -4.17 7.60 3.50
N ARG A 240 -5.11 6.66 3.43
CA ARG A 240 -4.79 5.24 3.31
C ARG A 240 -3.87 5.00 2.12
N ARG A 241 -4.15 5.59 0.94
CA ARG A 241 -3.30 5.44 -0.25
C ARG A 241 -1.91 6.07 -0.12
N ILE A 242 -1.79 7.21 0.58
CA ILE A 242 -0.50 7.85 0.83
C ILE A 242 0.32 7.05 1.86
N SER A 243 -0.34 6.47 2.87
CA SER A 243 0.31 5.61 3.87
C SER A 243 0.56 4.17 3.40
N ASP A 244 -0.16 3.72 2.37
CA ASP A 244 -0.03 2.41 1.72
C ASP A 244 1.20 2.42 0.80
N ILE A 245 2.36 2.38 1.43
CA ILE A 245 3.66 2.26 0.76
C ILE A 245 3.98 0.77 0.63
N ASP A 246 3.67 0.21 -0.54
CA ASP A 246 4.13 -1.12 -0.93
C ASP A 246 5.59 -1.03 -1.40
N SER A 247 6.52 -1.24 -0.47
CA SER A 247 7.95 -1.24 -0.78
C SER A 247 8.37 -2.43 -1.64
N ARG A 248 7.69 -3.58 -1.53
CA ARG A 248 7.99 -4.79 -2.33
C ARG A 248 7.51 -4.66 -3.77
N GLY A 249 6.39 -3.95 -3.97
CA GLY A 249 5.85 -3.57 -5.26
C GLY A 249 6.33 -2.21 -5.78
N ALA A 250 7.27 -1.55 -5.09
CA ALA A 250 7.76 -0.24 -5.48
C ALA A 250 8.42 -0.31 -6.86
N ARG A 251 7.99 0.60 -7.74
CA ARG A 251 8.38 0.60 -9.16
C ARG A 251 9.39 1.70 -9.42
N THR A 252 10.42 1.35 -10.18
CA THR A 252 11.26 2.28 -10.94
C THR A 252 10.86 2.18 -12.41
N THR A 253 11.33 3.13 -13.22
CA THR A 253 11.16 3.09 -14.68
C THR A 253 12.14 2.13 -15.35
N LEU A 254 13.27 1.84 -14.71
CA LEU A 254 14.32 0.93 -15.17
C LEU A 254 14.64 -0.08 -14.05
N GLU A 255 14.82 -1.36 -14.38
CA GLU A 255 15.16 -2.39 -13.38
C GLU A 255 16.56 -2.17 -12.77
N ASP A 256 17.53 -1.71 -13.57
CA ASP A 256 18.88 -1.36 -13.09
C ASP A 256 18.84 -0.26 -12.00
N ASP A 257 17.91 0.70 -12.09
CA ASP A 257 17.72 1.73 -11.06
C ASP A 257 17.18 1.12 -9.75
N LYS A 258 16.39 0.04 -9.84
CA LYS A 258 15.79 -0.61 -8.69
C LYS A 258 16.85 -1.31 -7.85
N GLU A 259 17.71 -2.10 -8.50
CA GLU A 259 18.78 -2.84 -7.83
C GLU A 259 19.77 -1.88 -7.15
N ARG A 260 20.18 -0.81 -7.85
CA ARG A 260 21.06 0.23 -7.29
C ARG A 260 20.45 0.94 -6.10
N LEU A 261 19.16 1.31 -6.15
CA LEU A 261 18.51 1.98 -5.02
C LEU A 261 18.35 1.06 -3.81
N ILE A 262 18.08 -0.23 -4.04
CA ILE A 262 18.06 -1.22 -2.96
C ILE A 262 19.44 -1.30 -2.30
N GLU A 263 20.51 -1.40 -3.11
CA GLU A 263 21.89 -1.39 -2.62
C GLU A 263 22.21 -0.12 -1.80
N VAL A 264 21.82 1.07 -2.29
CA VAL A 264 21.96 2.34 -1.55
C VAL A 264 21.22 2.32 -0.22
N ILE A 265 19.97 1.86 -0.22
CA ILE A 265 19.15 1.83 1.00
C ILE A 265 19.77 0.87 2.02
N ASP A 266 20.23 -0.29 1.58
CA ASP A 266 20.89 -1.29 2.44
C ASP A 266 22.20 -0.73 3.03
N LEU A 267 23.01 0.00 2.24
CA LEU A 267 24.23 0.67 2.72
C LEU A 267 23.94 1.70 3.83
N LEU A 268 22.85 2.45 3.70
CA LEU A 268 22.47 3.52 4.65
C LEU A 268 21.70 2.99 5.86
N THR A 269 21.29 1.72 5.85
CA THR A 269 20.53 1.08 6.94
C THR A 269 21.19 -0.23 7.41
N PRO A 270 22.44 -0.19 7.91
CA PRO A 270 23.13 -1.41 8.32
C PRO A 270 22.31 -2.18 9.37
N THR A 271 21.99 -3.44 9.06
CA THR A 271 21.26 -4.37 9.92
C THR A 271 22.16 -4.87 11.05
N SER A 272 22.45 -4.02 12.04
CA SER A 272 23.12 -4.50 13.25
C SER A 272 22.14 -5.31 14.10
N GLY A 273 22.19 -6.65 14.01
CA GLY A 273 21.59 -7.57 14.98
C GLY A 273 20.25 -8.22 14.61
N ALA A 274 19.93 -8.39 13.32
CA ALA A 274 18.75 -9.16 12.91
C ALA A 274 19.11 -10.63 12.62
N SER A 275 18.22 -11.55 13.00
CA SER A 275 18.34 -12.99 12.70
C SER A 275 18.37 -13.26 11.20
N GLU A 276 18.99 -14.36 10.76
CA GLU A 276 19.14 -14.79 9.35
C GLU A 276 17.80 -14.85 8.54
N GLU A 277 16.64 -14.87 9.19
CA GLU A 277 15.31 -14.75 8.53
C GLU A 277 14.94 -13.31 8.09
N ALA A 278 15.60 -12.28 8.62
CA ALA A 278 15.36 -10.87 8.30
C ALA A 278 16.31 -10.32 7.22
N GLU A 279 17.33 -11.10 6.81
CA GLU A 279 18.35 -10.67 5.86
C GLU A 279 17.86 -10.60 4.40
N GLN A 280 16.70 -11.18 4.06
CA GLN A 280 16.19 -11.13 2.69
C GLN A 280 15.41 -9.85 2.32
N ASP A 281 15.05 -8.99 3.29
CA ASP A 281 14.21 -7.78 3.08
C ASP A 281 14.75 -6.52 3.82
N GLY A 282 15.96 -6.60 4.40
CA GLY A 282 16.46 -5.80 5.53
C GLY A 282 16.36 -4.27 5.45
N GLY A 283 17.05 -3.61 4.51
CA GLY A 283 17.14 -2.15 4.50
C GLY A 283 15.91 -1.46 3.92
N LEU A 284 15.36 -2.01 2.85
CA LEU A 284 14.13 -1.48 2.23
C LEU A 284 12.92 -1.53 3.17
N SER A 285 12.78 -2.62 3.93
CA SER A 285 11.73 -2.74 4.94
C SER A 285 11.86 -1.67 6.03
N LYS A 286 13.08 -1.44 6.53
CA LYS A 286 13.37 -0.42 7.54
C LYS A 286 13.16 1.00 7.01
N CYS A 287 13.59 1.28 5.79
CA CYS A 287 13.32 2.54 5.10
C CYS A 287 11.80 2.79 5.00
N ASN A 288 11.04 1.75 4.64
CA ASN A 288 9.59 1.81 4.57
C ASN A 288 8.97 2.14 5.92
N GLU A 289 9.34 1.41 6.97
CA GLU A 289 8.83 1.62 8.33
C GLU A 289 9.05 3.06 8.81
N VAL A 290 10.25 3.62 8.59
CA VAL A 290 10.59 5.00 8.99
C VAL A 290 9.75 6.02 8.24
N VAL A 291 9.66 5.91 6.91
CA VAL A 291 8.91 6.87 6.08
C VAL A 291 7.42 6.79 6.35
N VAL A 292 6.86 5.58 6.40
CA VAL A 292 5.45 5.34 6.74
C VAL A 292 5.14 5.92 8.12
N GLY A 293 5.97 5.61 9.12
CA GLY A 293 5.81 6.11 10.48
C GLY A 293 5.83 7.64 10.57
N PHE A 294 6.71 8.30 9.79
CA PHE A 294 6.77 9.76 9.73
C PHE A 294 5.55 10.37 9.05
N LEU A 295 5.17 9.88 7.85
CA LEU A 295 4.00 10.38 7.13
C LEU A 295 2.74 10.23 7.97
N GLN A 296 2.57 9.11 8.68
CA GLN A 296 1.47 8.92 9.63
C GLN A 296 1.44 10.01 10.72
N LYS A 297 2.60 10.34 11.32
CA LYS A 297 2.68 11.40 12.34
C LYS A 297 2.32 12.77 11.76
N LEU A 298 2.85 13.09 10.58
CA LEU A 298 2.55 14.36 9.89
C LEU A 298 1.05 14.48 9.56
N LEU A 299 0.44 13.40 9.08
CA LEU A 299 -0.98 13.35 8.77
C LEU A 299 -1.83 13.50 10.05
N PHE A 300 -1.46 12.81 11.12
CA PHE A 300 -2.13 12.95 12.42
C PHE A 300 -2.07 14.39 12.93
N GLN A 301 -0.90 15.03 12.87
CA GLN A 301 -0.74 16.43 13.28
C GLN A 301 -1.70 17.33 12.49
N ARG A 302 -1.75 17.19 11.16
CA ARG A 302 -2.68 17.96 10.32
C ARG A 302 -4.15 17.72 10.66
N PHE A 303 -4.53 16.50 11.01
CA PHE A 303 -5.89 16.20 11.46
C PHE A 303 -6.20 16.89 12.79
N SER A 304 -5.28 16.78 13.76
CA SER A 304 -5.43 17.42 15.06
C SER A 304 -5.55 18.94 14.92
N ASP A 305 -4.68 19.56 14.11
CA ASP A 305 -4.68 21.00 13.87
C ASP A 305 -5.97 21.45 13.17
N ARG A 306 -6.41 20.71 12.14
CA ARG A 306 -7.65 21.01 11.42
C ARG A 306 -8.88 20.81 12.31
N LEU A 307 -8.88 19.82 13.17
CA LEU A 307 -9.95 19.59 14.12
C LEU A 307 -10.04 20.73 15.14
N GLN A 308 -8.91 21.14 15.72
CA GLN A 308 -8.85 22.31 16.61
C GLN A 308 -9.36 23.58 15.94
N GLN A 309 -8.97 23.84 14.69
CA GLN A 309 -9.44 25.01 13.92
C GLN A 309 -10.94 24.98 13.61
N LEU A 310 -11.54 23.79 13.52
CA LEU A 310 -12.95 23.62 13.17
C LEU A 310 -13.87 23.45 14.38
N GLU A 311 -13.32 23.08 15.54
CA GLU A 311 -13.98 23.10 16.85
C GLU A 311 -14.36 24.52 17.30
N ASP A 312 -13.84 25.57 16.65
CA ASP A 312 -14.24 26.99 16.81
C ASP A 312 -15.64 27.31 16.22
N GLY A 313 -16.54 26.32 16.16
CA GLY A 313 -17.98 26.52 15.91
C GLY A 313 -18.44 26.34 14.45
N GLN A 314 -17.63 25.74 13.57
CA GLN A 314 -17.99 25.56 12.15
C GLN A 314 -18.55 24.18 11.80
N LEU A 315 -18.30 23.16 12.60
CA LEU A 315 -18.78 21.79 12.36
C LEU A 315 -19.88 21.39 13.36
N SER A 316 -20.82 20.60 12.87
CA SER A 316 -21.75 19.85 13.72
C SER A 316 -21.02 18.79 14.54
N THR A 317 -21.60 18.40 15.67
CA THR A 317 -21.04 17.33 16.51
C THR A 317 -20.91 15.99 15.77
N GLU A 318 -21.80 15.73 14.81
CA GLU A 318 -21.72 14.53 13.95
C GLU A 318 -20.46 14.54 13.07
N GLU A 319 -20.12 15.69 12.48
CA GLU A 319 -18.93 15.82 11.64
C GLU A 319 -17.65 15.63 12.46
N ILE A 320 -17.58 16.22 13.66
CA ILE A 320 -16.46 16.06 14.59
C ILE A 320 -16.25 14.57 14.94
N LEU A 321 -17.33 13.87 15.25
CA LEU A 321 -17.28 12.44 15.61
C LEU A 321 -16.92 11.57 14.41
N LEU A 322 -17.36 11.94 13.20
CA LEU A 322 -16.94 11.26 11.97
C LEU A 322 -15.42 11.42 11.76
N TYR A 323 -14.87 12.63 11.98
CA TYR A 323 -13.42 12.86 11.91
C TYR A 323 -12.64 11.97 12.88
N TYR A 324 -13.03 11.93 14.16
CA TYR A 324 -12.36 11.09 15.14
C TYR A 324 -12.50 9.58 14.87
N LYS A 325 -13.66 9.11 14.37
CA LYS A 325 -13.83 7.72 13.92
C LYS A 325 -12.85 7.36 12.80
N GLN A 326 -12.63 8.26 11.84
CA GLN A 326 -11.65 8.04 10.78
C GLN A 326 -10.22 8.01 11.33
N MET A 327 -9.88 8.88 12.30
CA MET A 327 -8.58 8.87 12.96
C MET A 327 -8.30 7.54 13.67
N ALA A 328 -9.29 7.02 14.40
CA ALA A 328 -9.18 5.71 15.05
C ALA A 328 -8.94 4.57 14.05
N LYS A 329 -9.67 4.57 12.93
CA LYS A 329 -9.50 3.58 11.86
C LYS A 329 -8.11 3.67 11.21
N MET A 330 -7.57 4.88 11.06
CA MET A 330 -6.19 5.08 10.60
C MET A 330 -5.20 4.45 11.57
N TYR A 331 -5.31 4.74 12.86
CA TYR A 331 -4.45 4.14 13.88
C TYR A 331 -4.49 2.61 13.90
N SER A 332 -5.70 2.04 13.80
CA SER A 332 -5.91 0.59 13.69
C SER A 332 -5.21 -0.01 12.47
N SER A 333 -5.37 0.60 11.29
CA SER A 333 -4.70 0.14 10.05
C SER A 333 -3.18 0.24 10.09
N CYS A 334 -2.65 1.12 10.94
CA CYS A 334 -1.22 1.36 11.12
C CYS A 334 -0.63 0.54 12.27
N SER A 335 -1.36 -0.45 12.81
CA SER A 335 -0.98 -1.28 13.96
C SER A 335 -0.70 -0.50 15.26
N LYS A 336 -1.15 0.76 15.34
CA LYS A 336 -1.04 1.64 16.52
C LYS A 336 -2.32 1.57 17.35
N ARG A 337 -2.56 0.39 17.93
CA ARG A 337 -3.83 0.05 18.59
C ARG A 337 -4.07 0.86 19.86
N GLU A 338 -3.03 1.16 20.63
CA GLU A 338 -3.16 1.93 21.88
C GLU A 338 -3.65 3.37 21.62
N GLU A 339 -3.14 4.00 20.56
CA GLU A 339 -3.58 5.33 20.14
C GLU A 339 -5.01 5.30 19.57
N ALA A 340 -5.35 4.25 18.82
CA ALA A 340 -6.74 4.04 18.37
C ALA A 340 -7.70 3.96 19.55
N VAL A 341 -7.36 3.19 20.59
CA VAL A 341 -8.16 3.06 21.82
C VAL A 341 -8.35 4.41 22.52
N LYS A 342 -7.30 5.21 22.65
CA LYS A 342 -7.38 6.56 23.27
C LYS A 342 -8.37 7.45 22.51
N VAL A 343 -8.22 7.53 21.19
CA VAL A 343 -9.13 8.33 20.34
C VAL A 343 -10.56 7.81 20.43
N LEU A 344 -10.78 6.49 20.42
CA LEU A 344 -12.11 5.91 20.50
C LEU A 344 -12.79 6.13 21.86
N ARG A 345 -12.03 6.15 22.97
CA ARG A 345 -12.57 6.53 24.30
C ARG A 345 -13.04 7.98 24.31
N ASP A 346 -12.31 8.88 23.68
CA ASP A 346 -12.71 10.28 23.54
C ASP A 346 -13.97 10.42 22.66
N VAL A 347 -14.05 9.65 21.56
CA VAL A 347 -15.24 9.59 20.69
C VAL A 347 -16.47 9.15 21.46
N VAL A 348 -16.35 8.09 22.27
CA VAL A 348 -17.46 7.56 23.08
C VAL A 348 -17.92 8.63 24.07
N THR A 349 -17.00 9.22 24.83
CA THR A 349 -17.30 10.28 25.82
C THR A 349 -18.05 11.45 25.18
N ARG A 350 -17.51 11.98 24.07
CA ARG A 350 -18.13 13.10 23.35
C ARG A 350 -19.49 12.72 22.72
N SER A 351 -19.63 11.48 22.25
CA SER A 351 -20.91 10.99 21.71
C SER A 351 -21.97 10.86 22.81
N GLU A 352 -21.59 10.48 24.03
CA GLU A 352 -22.48 10.42 25.18
C GLU A 352 -22.94 11.82 25.60
N GLU A 353 -22.03 12.79 25.64
CA GLU A 353 -22.32 14.18 25.96
C GLU A 353 -23.26 14.81 24.91
N ALA A 354 -23.06 14.49 23.63
CA ALA A 354 -23.79 15.09 22.53
C ALA A 354 -25.20 14.51 22.32
N PHE A 355 -25.33 13.17 22.39
CA PHE A 355 -26.55 12.48 21.99
C PHE A 355 -27.23 11.71 23.13
N GLY A 356 -26.59 11.63 24.30
CA GLY A 356 -27.07 10.85 25.44
C GLY A 356 -26.56 9.40 25.44
N VAL A 357 -26.56 8.79 26.63
CA VAL A 357 -25.91 7.50 26.94
C VAL A 357 -26.51 6.28 26.24
N ASP A 358 -27.76 6.36 25.78
CA ASP A 358 -28.48 5.26 25.11
C ASP A 358 -28.76 5.56 23.63
N SER A 359 -28.01 6.50 23.05
CA SER A 359 -28.18 6.91 21.66
C SER A 359 -27.64 5.88 20.68
N ILE A 360 -28.32 5.70 19.54
CA ILE A 360 -27.86 4.83 18.45
C ILE A 360 -26.49 5.27 17.90
N HIS A 361 -26.14 6.56 18.01
CA HIS A 361 -24.86 7.11 17.56
C HIS A 361 -23.65 6.55 18.34
N LEU A 362 -23.87 5.94 19.51
CA LEU A 362 -22.85 5.28 20.32
C LEU A 362 -22.52 3.86 19.88
N CYS A 363 -23.41 3.18 19.15
CA CYS A 363 -23.22 1.77 18.82
C CYS A 363 -21.95 1.53 17.99
N ASP A 364 -21.65 2.38 17.00
CA ASP A 364 -20.44 2.23 16.18
C ASP A 364 -19.16 2.55 16.96
N PRO A 365 -19.03 3.69 17.68
CA PRO A 365 -17.89 3.94 18.57
C PRO A 365 -17.64 2.82 19.57
N LEU A 366 -18.68 2.35 20.26
CA LEU A 366 -18.58 1.27 21.25
C LEU A 366 -18.09 -0.02 20.60
N THR A 367 -18.62 -0.37 19.42
CA THR A 367 -18.21 -1.57 18.69
C THR A 367 -16.75 -1.46 18.24
N GLN A 368 -16.32 -0.30 17.71
CA GLN A 368 -14.94 -0.09 17.28
C GLN A 368 -13.96 -0.14 18.46
N LEU A 369 -14.29 0.54 19.57
CA LEU A 369 -13.47 0.53 20.78
C LEU A 369 -13.30 -0.90 21.32
N ALA A 370 -14.38 -1.67 21.35
CA ALA A 370 -14.36 -3.05 21.81
C ALA A 370 -13.49 -3.96 20.92
N VAL A 371 -13.54 -3.78 19.59
CA VAL A 371 -12.68 -4.52 18.65
C VAL A 371 -11.21 -4.23 18.90
N GLU A 372 -10.84 -2.96 19.07
CA GLU A 372 -9.45 -2.57 19.33
C GLU A 372 -8.95 -3.10 20.68
N LEU A 373 -9.76 -2.99 21.75
CA LEU A 373 -9.44 -3.56 23.07
C LEU A 373 -9.31 -5.08 23.03
N GLY A 374 -10.17 -5.77 22.27
CA GLY A 374 -10.04 -7.21 22.05
C GLY A 374 -8.71 -7.57 21.38
N ALA A 375 -8.26 -6.73 20.44
CA ALA A 375 -7.01 -6.91 19.72
C ALA A 375 -5.75 -6.53 20.54
N THR A 376 -5.87 -5.72 21.61
CA THR A 376 -4.81 -5.49 22.61
C THR A 376 -4.80 -6.55 23.72
N GLY A 377 -5.80 -7.44 23.76
CA GLY A 377 -5.94 -8.50 24.77
C GLY A 377 -6.77 -8.08 25.99
N GLU A 378 -7.32 -6.87 26.01
CA GLU A 378 -8.16 -6.30 27.09
C GLU A 378 -9.63 -6.75 26.97
N VAL A 379 -9.83 -8.07 26.85
CA VAL A 379 -11.14 -8.67 26.55
C VAL A 379 -12.19 -8.39 27.64
N ALA A 380 -11.76 -8.20 28.88
CA ALA A 380 -12.63 -7.85 30.00
C ALA A 380 -13.28 -6.46 29.84
N GLU A 381 -12.62 -5.52 29.18
CA GLU A 381 -13.17 -4.19 28.86
C GLU A 381 -14.00 -4.21 27.57
N ALA A 382 -13.62 -5.04 26.59
CA ALA A 382 -14.32 -5.13 25.31
C ALA A 382 -15.75 -5.70 25.42
N LEU A 383 -15.95 -6.71 26.26
CA LEU A 383 -17.23 -7.42 26.36
C LEU A 383 -18.41 -6.54 26.82
N PRO A 384 -18.30 -5.75 27.90
CA PRO A 384 -19.35 -4.83 28.32
C PRO A 384 -19.75 -3.82 27.23
N LEU A 385 -18.78 -3.36 26.42
CA LEU A 385 -19.02 -2.41 25.33
C LEU A 385 -19.85 -3.04 24.21
N HIS A 386 -19.53 -4.28 23.80
CA HIS A 386 -20.34 -5.03 22.85
C HIS A 386 -21.76 -5.31 23.37
N GLN A 387 -21.90 -5.66 24.66
CA GLN A 387 -23.21 -5.86 25.29
C GLN A 387 -24.04 -4.57 25.31
N ARG A 388 -23.41 -3.43 25.62
CA ARG A 388 -24.07 -2.12 25.59
C ARG A 388 -24.52 -1.75 24.19
N ALA A 389 -23.65 -1.91 23.18
CA ALA A 389 -24.01 -1.64 21.79
C ALA A 389 -25.15 -2.54 21.30
N LEU A 390 -25.18 -3.82 21.74
CA LEU A 390 -26.28 -4.74 21.47
C LEU A 390 -27.60 -4.25 22.10
N ALA A 391 -27.58 -3.88 23.38
CA ALA A 391 -28.78 -3.42 24.10
C ALA A 391 -29.41 -2.18 23.44
N ILE A 392 -28.59 -1.19 23.07
CA ILE A 392 -29.06 0.01 22.36
C ILE A 392 -29.69 -0.37 21.01
N ARG A 393 -29.02 -1.20 20.19
CA ARG A 393 -29.57 -1.65 18.89
C ARG A 393 -30.87 -2.44 19.04
N GLN A 394 -31.00 -3.27 20.07
CA GLN A 394 -32.24 -4.00 20.37
C GLN A 394 -33.38 -3.04 20.76
N GLN A 395 -33.10 -2.01 21.55
CA GLN A 395 -34.09 -1.02 21.95
C GLN A 395 -34.58 -0.19 20.75
N VAL A 396 -33.67 0.20 19.85
CA VAL A 396 -33.99 1.08 18.72
C VAL A 396 -34.65 0.33 17.56
N PHE A 397 -34.12 -0.83 17.19
CA PHE A 397 -34.55 -1.55 15.98
C PHE A 397 -35.39 -2.80 16.26
N GLY A 398 -35.45 -3.26 17.51
CA GLY A 398 -36.05 -4.54 17.88
C GLY A 398 -35.13 -5.74 17.65
N ASP A 399 -35.54 -6.89 18.18
CA ASP A 399 -34.73 -8.10 18.33
C ASP A 399 -34.36 -8.84 17.04
N GLU A 400 -35.03 -8.53 15.93
CA GLU A 400 -34.95 -9.23 14.64
C GLU A 400 -34.26 -8.39 13.55
N HIS A 401 -33.65 -7.26 13.92
CA HIS A 401 -32.99 -6.37 12.97
C HIS A 401 -31.56 -6.82 12.64
N GLN A 402 -31.09 -6.55 11.41
CA GLN A 402 -29.74 -6.91 10.94
C GLN A 402 -28.63 -6.33 11.85
N GLU A 403 -28.79 -5.09 12.31
CA GLU A 403 -27.82 -4.46 13.23
C GLU A 403 -27.70 -5.21 14.57
N VAL A 404 -28.78 -5.82 15.06
CA VAL A 404 -28.74 -6.67 16.26
C VAL A 404 -27.93 -7.94 15.99
N ALA A 405 -28.09 -8.55 14.80
CA ALA A 405 -27.28 -9.70 14.41
C ALA A 405 -25.78 -9.35 14.32
N ASN A 406 -25.44 -8.15 13.82
CA ASN A 406 -24.07 -7.66 13.75
C ASN A 406 -23.45 -7.42 15.14
N SER A 407 -24.19 -6.82 16.08
CA SER A 407 -23.74 -6.72 17.47
C SER A 407 -23.56 -8.09 18.12
N LEU A 408 -24.53 -8.98 17.92
CA LEU A 408 -24.55 -10.31 18.54
C LEU A 408 -23.39 -11.18 18.03
N SER A 409 -22.93 -10.99 16.79
CA SER A 409 -21.81 -11.77 16.25
C SER A 409 -20.51 -11.57 17.03
N TYR A 410 -20.23 -10.38 17.55
CA TYR A 410 -19.02 -10.15 18.35
C TYR A 410 -19.03 -10.95 19.67
N LEU A 411 -20.18 -11.00 20.35
CA LEU A 411 -20.33 -11.81 21.57
C LEU A 411 -20.27 -13.31 21.25
N ALA A 412 -20.88 -13.73 20.15
CA ALA A 412 -20.86 -15.12 19.69
C ALA A 412 -19.44 -15.56 19.29
N GLU A 413 -18.67 -14.70 18.63
CA GLU A 413 -17.26 -14.93 18.28
C GLU A 413 -16.38 -15.07 19.52
N HIS A 414 -16.59 -14.24 20.53
CA HIS A 414 -15.88 -14.36 21.80
C HIS A 414 -16.16 -15.71 22.49
N ALA A 415 -17.44 -16.08 22.65
CA ALA A 415 -17.81 -17.37 23.24
C ALA A 415 -17.25 -18.55 22.42
N PHE A 416 -17.26 -18.42 21.10
CA PHE A 416 -16.68 -19.40 20.19
C PHE A 416 -15.16 -19.54 20.37
N ALA A 417 -14.42 -18.43 20.48
CA ALA A 417 -12.97 -18.43 20.68
C ALA A 417 -12.56 -19.08 22.02
N GLN A 418 -13.40 -18.96 23.05
CA GLN A 418 -13.23 -19.66 24.32
C GLN A 418 -13.64 -21.13 24.29
N SER A 419 -14.01 -21.68 23.12
CA SER A 419 -14.58 -23.02 22.98
C SER A 419 -15.85 -23.27 23.81
N ASN A 420 -16.54 -22.20 24.23
CA ASN A 420 -17.83 -22.29 24.91
C ASN A 420 -18.96 -22.46 23.88
N TYR A 421 -18.96 -23.61 23.23
CA TYR A 421 -19.85 -23.93 22.12
C TYR A 421 -21.32 -23.95 22.53
N ASP A 422 -21.63 -24.28 23.78
CA ASP A 422 -23.00 -24.30 24.32
C ASP A 422 -23.61 -22.89 24.38
N VAL A 423 -22.80 -21.87 24.66
CA VAL A 423 -23.22 -20.46 24.64
C VAL A 423 -23.18 -19.89 23.21
N ALA A 424 -22.17 -20.24 22.41
CA ALA A 424 -22.02 -19.72 21.06
C ALA A 424 -23.12 -20.23 20.10
N LYS A 425 -23.52 -21.52 20.21
CA LYS A 425 -24.51 -22.15 19.32
C LYS A 425 -25.84 -21.38 19.24
N PRO A 426 -26.55 -21.09 20.35
CA PRO A 426 -27.82 -20.36 20.30
C PRO A 426 -27.65 -18.95 19.73
N MET A 427 -26.52 -18.27 20.01
CA MET A 427 -26.24 -16.95 19.45
C MET A 427 -26.08 -17.00 17.93
N TYR A 428 -25.28 -17.93 17.40
CA TYR A 428 -25.09 -18.08 15.96
C TYR A 428 -26.34 -18.56 15.23
N LEU A 429 -27.16 -19.41 15.85
CA LEU A 429 -28.46 -19.80 15.29
C LEU A 429 -29.40 -18.58 15.20
N ARG A 430 -29.43 -17.73 16.22
CA ARG A 430 -30.20 -16.48 16.20
C ARG A 430 -29.70 -15.53 15.11
N ILE A 431 -28.39 -15.32 15.00
CA ILE A 431 -27.77 -14.51 13.93
C ILE A 431 -28.17 -15.05 12.55
N LEU A 432 -28.07 -16.36 12.35
CA LEU A 432 -28.44 -17.01 11.09
C LEU A 432 -29.92 -16.80 10.76
N GLN A 433 -30.81 -16.94 11.74
CA GLN A 433 -32.24 -16.73 11.56
C GLN A 433 -32.57 -15.30 11.15
N ILE A 434 -31.97 -14.31 11.80
CA ILE A 434 -32.14 -12.90 11.45
C ILE A 434 -31.67 -12.66 10.02
N ARG A 435 -30.43 -13.04 9.70
CA ARG A 435 -29.84 -12.86 8.36
C ARG A 435 -30.64 -13.54 7.26
N GLN A 436 -31.23 -14.71 7.51
CA GLN A 436 -32.09 -15.41 6.54
C GLN A 436 -33.43 -14.70 6.28
N ARG A 437 -33.90 -13.89 7.22
CA ARG A 437 -35.14 -13.10 7.08
C ARG A 437 -34.87 -11.73 6.45
N THR A 438 -33.74 -11.12 6.76
CA THR A 438 -33.41 -9.74 6.37
C THR A 438 -32.60 -9.63 5.09
N LEU A 439 -31.81 -10.66 4.75
CA LEU A 439 -30.93 -10.67 3.59
C LEU A 439 -31.42 -11.69 2.55
N ASP A 440 -30.93 -11.53 1.32
CA ASP A 440 -31.13 -12.54 0.29
C ASP A 440 -30.61 -13.91 0.74
N PRO A 441 -31.30 -15.02 0.41
CA PRO A 441 -30.86 -16.37 0.82
C PRO A 441 -29.45 -16.75 0.34
N ASP A 442 -29.00 -16.14 -0.75
CA ASP A 442 -27.66 -16.31 -1.34
C ASP A 442 -26.67 -15.23 -0.87
N HIS A 443 -26.96 -14.47 0.21
CA HIS A 443 -26.06 -13.43 0.71
C HIS A 443 -24.81 -14.03 1.42
N PRO A 444 -23.59 -13.50 1.20
CA PRO A 444 -22.36 -14.01 1.81
C PRO A 444 -22.38 -14.12 3.35
N GLU A 445 -23.06 -13.19 4.03
CA GLU A 445 -23.20 -13.26 5.49
C GLU A 445 -24.04 -14.44 5.98
N VAL A 446 -25.02 -14.90 5.19
CA VAL A 446 -25.78 -16.12 5.49
C VAL A 446 -24.85 -17.33 5.42
N ALA A 447 -23.98 -17.38 4.41
CA ALA A 447 -22.96 -18.42 4.29
C ALA A 447 -21.95 -18.37 5.45
N ALA A 448 -21.50 -17.18 5.85
CA ALA A 448 -20.60 -17.02 6.99
C ALA A 448 -21.23 -17.55 8.30
N SER A 449 -22.49 -17.20 8.56
CA SER A 449 -23.24 -17.72 9.72
C SER A 449 -23.42 -19.24 9.65
N LEU A 450 -23.78 -19.80 8.50
CA LEU A 450 -23.88 -21.24 8.30
C LEU A 450 -22.57 -21.96 8.59
N SER A 451 -21.44 -21.43 8.10
CA SER A 451 -20.11 -21.99 8.36
C SER A 451 -19.75 -21.97 9.85
N LYS A 452 -20.11 -20.91 10.59
CA LYS A 452 -19.88 -20.86 12.06
C LYS A 452 -20.73 -21.88 12.80
N VAL A 453 -22.03 -21.99 12.45
CA VAL A 453 -22.94 -23.00 13.02
C VAL A 453 -22.44 -24.42 12.70
N ALA A 454 -22.00 -24.67 11.47
CA ALA A 454 -21.43 -25.96 11.05
C ALA A 454 -20.18 -26.32 11.86
N HIS A 455 -19.32 -25.33 12.09
CA HIS A 455 -18.10 -25.52 12.85
C HIS A 455 -18.40 -25.90 14.31
N ILE A 456 -19.38 -25.25 14.92
CA ILE A 456 -19.87 -25.57 16.27
C ILE A 456 -20.43 -26.99 16.31
N HIS A 457 -21.32 -27.35 15.39
CA HIS A 457 -21.87 -28.71 15.28
C HIS A 457 -20.76 -29.77 15.19
N ARG A 458 -19.73 -29.52 14.37
CA ARG A 458 -18.59 -30.42 14.21
C ARG A 458 -17.81 -30.59 15.52
N HIS A 459 -17.60 -29.52 16.28
CA HIS A 459 -16.94 -29.59 17.59
C HIS A 459 -17.75 -30.35 18.64
N LEU A 460 -19.09 -30.29 18.55
CA LEU A 460 -20.01 -31.05 19.41
C LEU A 460 -20.22 -32.51 18.94
N GLY A 461 -19.58 -32.94 17.86
CA GLY A 461 -19.74 -34.29 17.29
C GLY A 461 -21.01 -34.49 16.45
N GLU A 462 -21.76 -33.42 16.19
CA GLU A 462 -22.99 -33.39 15.40
C GLU A 462 -22.66 -33.30 13.89
N PHE A 463 -21.93 -34.29 13.38
CA PHE A 463 -21.30 -34.21 12.05
C PHE A 463 -22.29 -34.13 10.89
N ALA A 464 -23.49 -34.70 11.02
CA ALA A 464 -24.52 -34.64 9.98
C ALA A 464 -25.07 -33.22 9.81
N GLN A 465 -25.37 -32.55 10.92
CA GLN A 465 -25.82 -31.16 10.95
C GLN A 465 -24.72 -30.22 10.45
N ALA A 466 -23.46 -30.49 10.81
CA ALA A 466 -22.32 -29.75 10.31
C ALA A 466 -22.18 -29.87 8.78
N GLU A 467 -22.31 -31.08 8.23
CA GLU A 467 -22.27 -31.30 6.78
C GLU A 467 -23.38 -30.54 6.05
N GLU A 468 -24.63 -30.61 6.55
CA GLU A 468 -25.75 -29.88 5.94
C GLU A 468 -25.47 -28.37 5.88
N CYS A 469 -25.01 -27.80 6.99
CA CYS A 469 -24.68 -26.38 7.07
C CYS A 469 -23.53 -26.00 6.15
N TYR A 470 -22.45 -26.79 6.09
CA TYR A 470 -21.33 -26.54 5.19
C TYR A 470 -21.70 -26.69 3.71
N ARG A 471 -22.54 -27.65 3.33
CA ARG A 471 -23.02 -27.78 1.94
C ARG A 471 -23.86 -26.58 1.51
N ARG A 472 -24.72 -26.08 2.41
CA ARG A 472 -25.51 -24.86 2.16
C ARG A 472 -24.61 -23.64 2.03
N ALA A 473 -23.64 -23.47 2.94
CA ALA A 473 -22.68 -22.38 2.88
C ALA A 473 -21.85 -22.44 1.58
N LEU A 474 -21.38 -23.63 1.19
CA LEU A 474 -20.63 -23.85 -0.04
C LEU A 474 -21.43 -23.43 -1.27
N ASN A 475 -22.69 -23.86 -1.39
CA ASN A 475 -23.55 -23.49 -2.52
C ASN A 475 -23.66 -21.97 -2.67
N ILE A 476 -23.87 -21.25 -1.56
CA ILE A 476 -23.91 -19.79 -1.56
C ILE A 476 -22.57 -19.20 -2.00
N GLN A 477 -21.45 -19.67 -1.44
CA GLN A 477 -20.11 -19.18 -1.79
C GLN A 477 -19.77 -19.44 -3.28
N GLU A 478 -20.14 -20.60 -3.82
CA GLU A 478 -19.95 -20.93 -5.23
C GLU A 478 -20.79 -20.05 -6.16
N LYS A 479 -22.03 -19.72 -5.78
CA LYS A 479 -22.88 -18.80 -6.55
C LYS A 479 -22.35 -17.37 -6.55
N VAL A 480 -21.90 -16.88 -5.39
CA VAL A 480 -21.51 -15.47 -5.25
C VAL A 480 -20.09 -15.20 -5.76
N HIS A 481 -19.15 -16.10 -5.48
CA HIS A 481 -17.73 -15.88 -5.79
C HIS A 481 -17.17 -16.84 -6.83
N GLY A 482 -17.95 -17.82 -7.29
CA GLY A 482 -17.48 -18.88 -8.18
C GLY A 482 -16.86 -20.04 -7.42
N LYS A 483 -16.81 -21.21 -8.08
CA LYS A 483 -16.28 -22.46 -7.51
C LYS A 483 -14.78 -22.42 -7.20
N GLU A 484 -14.04 -21.63 -7.96
CA GLU A 484 -12.59 -21.45 -7.82
C GLU A 484 -12.22 -20.34 -6.82
N SER A 485 -13.19 -19.82 -6.05
CA SER A 485 -12.92 -18.81 -5.04
C SER A 485 -12.25 -19.39 -3.79
N VAL A 486 -11.35 -18.61 -3.21
CA VAL A 486 -10.74 -18.80 -1.88
C VAL A 486 -11.82 -19.07 -0.82
N MET A 487 -12.96 -18.38 -0.87
CA MET A 487 -14.03 -18.57 0.12
C MET A 487 -14.75 -19.93 -0.03
N ALA A 488 -14.97 -20.37 -1.28
CA ALA A 488 -15.55 -21.67 -1.58
C ALA A 488 -14.58 -22.79 -1.18
N ALA A 489 -13.30 -22.67 -1.50
CA ALA A 489 -12.25 -23.64 -1.12
C ALA A 489 -12.11 -23.79 0.40
N ALA A 490 -12.16 -22.69 1.16
CA ALA A 490 -12.14 -22.75 2.63
C ALA A 490 -13.33 -23.52 3.20
N THR A 491 -14.52 -23.27 2.66
CA THR A 491 -15.75 -23.97 3.07
C THR A 491 -15.72 -25.45 2.69
N LEU A 492 -15.22 -25.76 1.48
CA LEU A 492 -15.04 -27.12 0.97
C LEU A 492 -14.03 -27.93 1.79
N ASN A 493 -12.93 -27.31 2.23
CA ASN A 493 -11.97 -27.95 3.14
C ASN A 493 -12.61 -28.33 4.47
N ASN A 494 -13.40 -27.43 5.07
CA ASN A 494 -14.09 -27.70 6.33
C ASN A 494 -15.17 -28.78 6.18
N LEU A 495 -15.85 -28.82 5.03
CA LEU A 495 -16.75 -29.91 4.67
C LEU A 495 -16.01 -31.25 4.56
N ALA A 496 -14.84 -31.28 3.91
CA ALA A 496 -14.01 -32.47 3.77
C ALA A 496 -13.59 -33.04 5.13
N VAL A 497 -13.13 -32.18 6.05
CA VAL A 497 -12.81 -32.60 7.43
C VAL A 497 -14.04 -33.16 8.15
N THR A 498 -15.22 -32.58 7.92
CA THR A 498 -16.47 -33.05 8.54
C THR A 498 -16.87 -34.44 8.03
N ILE A 499 -16.79 -34.65 6.72
CA ILE A 499 -17.07 -35.94 6.07
C ILE A 499 -16.05 -37.01 6.49
N GLU A 500 -14.78 -36.64 6.64
CA GLU A 500 -13.75 -37.53 7.19
C GLU A 500 -14.11 -37.99 8.60
N LYS A 501 -14.57 -37.10 9.48
CA LYS A 501 -14.98 -37.44 10.85
C LYS A 501 -16.20 -38.36 10.91
N GLN A 502 -17.01 -38.40 9.86
CA GLN A 502 -18.08 -39.39 9.69
C GLN A 502 -17.59 -40.76 9.17
N GLY A 503 -16.30 -40.91 8.86
CA GLY A 503 -15.72 -42.15 8.31
C GLY A 503 -15.84 -42.27 6.78
N ARG A 504 -16.37 -41.25 6.09
CA ARG A 504 -16.51 -41.23 4.61
C ARG A 504 -15.21 -40.78 3.92
N HIS A 505 -14.15 -41.55 4.17
CA HIS A 505 -12.79 -41.15 3.81
C HIS A 505 -12.53 -40.96 2.30
N GLN A 506 -13.15 -41.78 1.44
CA GLN A 506 -12.99 -41.64 -0.01
C GLN A 506 -13.58 -40.35 -0.54
N GLU A 507 -14.73 -39.94 0.00
CA GLU A 507 -15.36 -38.68 -0.36
C GLU A 507 -14.54 -37.50 0.14
N ALA A 508 -14.08 -37.54 1.40
CA ALA A 508 -13.21 -36.51 1.96
C ALA A 508 -11.93 -36.29 1.12
N ALA A 509 -11.28 -37.36 0.63
CA ALA A 509 -10.08 -37.22 -0.20
C ALA A 509 -10.35 -36.58 -1.58
N LYS A 510 -11.51 -36.86 -2.19
CA LYS A 510 -11.92 -36.18 -3.42
C LYS A 510 -12.04 -34.67 -3.15
N LEU A 511 -12.75 -34.30 -2.08
CA LEU A 511 -12.92 -32.90 -1.70
C LEU A 511 -11.58 -32.21 -1.35
N TYR A 512 -10.68 -32.86 -0.62
CA TYR A 512 -9.36 -32.29 -0.35
C TYR A 512 -8.52 -32.08 -1.63
N THR A 513 -8.68 -32.97 -2.62
CA THR A 513 -8.01 -32.82 -3.91
C THR A 513 -8.53 -31.61 -4.67
N ASP A 514 -9.85 -31.41 -4.71
CA ASP A 514 -10.47 -30.24 -5.34
C ASP A 514 -10.04 -28.93 -4.65
N VAL A 515 -9.97 -28.94 -3.31
CA VAL A 515 -9.50 -27.82 -2.50
C VAL A 515 -8.05 -27.45 -2.81
N LEU A 516 -7.16 -28.44 -2.92
CA LEU A 516 -5.74 -28.20 -3.22
C LEU A 516 -5.54 -27.53 -4.57
N LEU A 517 -6.29 -27.97 -5.59
CA LEU A 517 -6.22 -27.39 -6.92
C LEU A 517 -6.56 -25.90 -6.89
N VAL A 518 -7.65 -25.54 -6.21
CA VAL A 518 -8.06 -24.14 -6.07
C VAL A 518 -7.01 -23.33 -5.31
N TRP A 519 -6.55 -23.83 -4.14
CA TRP A 519 -5.56 -23.09 -3.34
C TRP A 519 -4.25 -22.83 -4.07
N GLU A 520 -3.75 -23.81 -4.82
CA GLU A 520 -2.51 -23.66 -5.59
C GLU A 520 -2.66 -22.66 -6.73
N GLN A 521 -3.79 -22.69 -7.44
CA GLN A 521 -4.08 -21.75 -8.52
C GLN A 521 -4.23 -20.32 -8.02
N THR A 522 -4.95 -20.11 -6.92
CA THR A 522 -5.29 -18.77 -6.43
C THR A 522 -4.21 -18.15 -5.54
N CYS A 523 -3.64 -18.92 -4.61
CA CYS A 523 -2.76 -18.40 -3.56
C CYS A 523 -1.30 -18.84 -3.75
N GLY A 524 -1.04 -19.75 -4.69
CA GLY A 524 0.28 -20.34 -4.90
C GLY A 524 0.57 -21.50 -3.96
N ALA A 525 1.56 -22.32 -4.34
CA ALA A 525 1.89 -23.58 -3.66
C ALA A 525 2.39 -23.40 -2.21
N PHE A 526 2.82 -22.19 -1.82
CA PHE A 526 3.41 -21.88 -0.52
C PHE A 526 2.43 -21.26 0.49
N HIS A 527 1.15 -21.12 0.13
CA HIS A 527 0.16 -20.53 1.03
C HIS A 527 -0.15 -21.47 2.21
N PRO A 528 -0.31 -20.96 3.45
CA PRO A 528 -0.63 -21.78 4.62
C PRO A 528 -1.84 -22.73 4.45
N SER A 529 -2.85 -22.32 3.67
CA SER A 529 -4.02 -23.16 3.37
C SER A 529 -3.68 -24.43 2.58
N VAL A 530 -2.68 -24.38 1.69
CA VAL A 530 -2.18 -25.56 0.96
C VAL A 530 -1.57 -26.53 1.97
N ALA A 531 -0.68 -26.03 2.84
CA ALA A 531 -0.03 -26.84 3.87
C ALA A 531 -1.05 -27.47 4.84
N ALA A 532 -2.07 -26.72 5.25
CA ALA A 532 -3.14 -27.23 6.11
C ALA A 532 -3.94 -28.37 5.44
N THR A 533 -4.28 -28.21 4.16
CA THR A 533 -5.02 -29.23 3.39
C THR A 533 -4.19 -30.50 3.19
N LEU A 534 -2.89 -30.37 2.87
CA LEU A 534 -1.95 -31.49 2.77
C LEU A 534 -1.80 -32.23 4.11
N THR A 535 -1.77 -31.48 5.22
CA THR A 535 -1.69 -32.05 6.58
C THR A 535 -2.93 -32.90 6.88
N ASN A 536 -4.12 -32.39 6.53
CA ASN A 536 -5.37 -33.14 6.70
C ASN A 536 -5.38 -34.43 5.86
N MET A 537 -4.97 -34.36 4.59
CA MET A 537 -4.85 -35.56 3.74
C MET A 537 -3.84 -36.57 4.27
N THR A 538 -2.73 -36.10 4.86
CA THR A 538 -1.74 -36.97 5.48
C THR A 538 -2.30 -37.69 6.71
N SER A 539 -3.10 -36.98 7.52
CA SER A 539 -3.80 -37.56 8.67
C SER A 539 -4.79 -38.65 8.22
N LEU A 540 -5.56 -38.36 7.16
CA LEU A 540 -6.51 -39.30 6.55
C LEU A 540 -5.82 -40.60 6.10
N LEU A 541 -4.68 -40.49 5.42
CA LEU A 541 -3.90 -41.65 4.94
C LEU A 541 -3.28 -42.45 6.09
N LYS A 542 -2.79 -41.77 7.14
CA LYS A 542 -2.24 -42.41 8.34
C LYS A 542 -3.29 -43.23 9.08
N ASN A 543 -4.52 -42.70 9.19
CA ASN A 543 -5.64 -43.40 9.83
C ASN A 543 -6.08 -44.66 9.05
N GLN A 544 -5.71 -44.78 7.77
CA GLN A 544 -6.00 -45.96 6.94
C GLN A 544 -4.83 -46.97 6.84
N GLY A 545 -3.71 -46.75 7.54
CA GLY A 545 -2.59 -47.69 7.57
C GLY A 545 -1.66 -47.65 6.35
N SER A 546 -1.76 -46.64 5.47
CA SER A 546 -0.84 -46.48 4.33
C SER A 546 0.44 -45.76 4.76
N ALA A 547 1.43 -46.52 5.25
CA ALA A 547 2.70 -45.99 5.76
C ALA A 547 3.57 -45.36 4.65
N GLU A 548 3.50 -45.88 3.43
CA GLU A 548 4.31 -45.46 2.28
C GLU A 548 3.83 -44.10 1.73
N SER A 549 2.52 -43.91 1.59
CA SER A 549 1.91 -42.64 1.18
C SER A 549 2.10 -41.53 2.22
N THR A 550 2.00 -41.85 3.51
CA THR A 550 2.27 -40.91 4.62
C THR A 550 3.70 -40.37 4.56
N ARG A 551 4.67 -41.19 4.14
CA ARG A 551 6.08 -40.82 4.02
C ARG A 551 6.31 -39.81 2.90
N VAL A 552 5.64 -39.97 1.75
CA VAL A 552 5.70 -39.03 0.60
C VAL A 552 5.19 -37.64 0.98
N PHE A 553 4.06 -37.55 1.70
CA PHE A 553 3.53 -36.26 2.16
C PHE A 553 4.37 -35.64 3.28
N SER A 554 4.85 -36.44 4.24
CA SER A 554 5.76 -35.92 5.27
C SER A 554 7.08 -35.41 4.69
N CYS A 555 7.53 -35.97 3.56
CA CYS A 555 8.65 -35.44 2.78
C CYS A 555 8.26 -34.17 2.03
N GLY A 556 7.08 -34.09 1.38
CA GLY A 556 6.60 -32.85 0.76
C GLY A 556 6.44 -31.68 1.75
N ILE A 557 6.08 -31.98 3.01
CA ILE A 557 6.00 -31.02 4.12
C ILE A 557 7.39 -30.70 4.70
N ARG A 558 8.37 -31.62 4.64
CA ARG A 558 9.78 -31.42 5.09
C ARG A 558 10.71 -30.82 4.03
N TYR A 559 10.39 -30.94 2.75
CA TYR A 559 11.16 -30.39 1.62
C TYR A 559 10.77 -28.98 1.13
N PRO A 560 10.17 -28.06 1.92
CA PRO A 560 10.19 -26.66 1.58
C PRO A 560 11.39 -25.95 2.23
N TRP A 561 12.60 -26.51 2.20
CA TRP A 561 13.78 -25.84 2.77
C TRP A 561 15.05 -26.23 2.00
N ASN A 562 15.65 -25.27 1.29
CA ASN A 562 16.96 -25.26 0.61
C ASN A 562 17.05 -25.62 -0.90
N SER A 563 17.21 -24.55 -1.68
CA SER A 563 18.03 -24.35 -2.90
C SER A 563 17.68 -25.00 -4.26
N PRO A 564 18.05 -24.34 -5.39
CA PRO A 564 17.70 -24.72 -6.76
C PRO A 564 18.72 -25.66 -7.43
N SER A 565 19.25 -26.64 -6.70
CA SER A 565 20.30 -27.52 -7.24
C SER A 565 20.26 -28.93 -6.66
N ALA A 566 19.46 -29.82 -7.27
CA ALA A 566 19.79 -31.25 -7.36
C ALA A 566 18.92 -32.00 -8.40
N PRO A 567 19.51 -32.80 -9.31
CA PRO A 567 18.78 -33.67 -10.24
C PRO A 567 18.51 -35.03 -9.58
N GLY A 568 17.25 -35.48 -9.60
CA GLY A 568 16.89 -36.81 -9.11
C GLY A 568 15.46 -37.17 -9.49
N ALA A 569 15.31 -38.08 -10.44
CA ALA A 569 14.03 -38.52 -11.00
C ALA A 569 13.12 -39.12 -9.92
N LEU A 570 11.90 -38.59 -9.80
CA LEU A 570 10.79 -39.32 -9.18
C LEU A 570 10.42 -40.47 -10.12
N SER A 571 10.71 -41.70 -9.70
CA SER A 571 10.24 -42.91 -10.37
C SER A 571 8.71 -42.94 -10.39
N GLN A 572 8.13 -43.26 -11.55
CA GLN A 572 6.68 -43.30 -11.78
C GLN A 572 5.96 -44.23 -10.79
N PRO A 573 4.71 -43.92 -10.39
CA PRO A 573 3.91 -44.84 -9.59
C PRO A 573 3.57 -46.09 -10.41
N PRO A 574 3.44 -47.27 -9.78
CA PRO A 574 3.18 -48.52 -10.50
C PRO A 574 1.82 -48.52 -11.21
N HIS A 575 1.77 -49.09 -12.41
CA HIS A 575 0.54 -49.30 -13.17
C HIS A 575 -0.39 -50.35 -12.50
N PRO A 576 -1.74 -50.21 -12.61
CA PRO A 576 -2.67 -51.10 -11.93
C PRO A 576 -2.95 -52.37 -12.73
N SER A 577 -3.11 -53.49 -12.03
CA SER A 577 -3.74 -54.71 -12.54
C SER A 577 -5.22 -54.45 -12.86
N PRO A 578 -5.78 -54.99 -13.96
CA PRO A 578 -7.14 -54.67 -14.38
C PRO A 578 -8.16 -55.50 -13.59
N GLY A 579 -9.10 -54.80 -12.96
CA GLY A 579 -10.32 -55.40 -12.44
C GLY A 579 -10.48 -55.23 -10.93
N HIS A 580 -10.83 -54.03 -10.48
CA HIS A 580 -11.74 -53.78 -9.36
C HIS A 580 -12.19 -52.31 -9.40
N ALA A 581 -13.41 -52.08 -8.93
CA ALA A 581 -14.14 -50.82 -9.00
C ALA A 581 -13.52 -49.70 -8.12
N GLU A 582 -13.62 -48.46 -8.62
CA GLU A 582 -13.19 -47.18 -8.03
C GLU A 582 -11.68 -47.01 -7.75
N PRO A 583 -11.09 -45.82 -7.99
CA PRO A 583 -9.66 -45.63 -7.76
C PRO A 583 -9.33 -45.69 -6.26
N PRO A 584 -8.31 -46.45 -5.83
CA PRO A 584 -7.85 -46.41 -4.44
C PRO A 584 -7.42 -44.98 -4.08
N LEU A 585 -7.63 -44.58 -2.83
CA LEU A 585 -7.33 -43.23 -2.32
C LEU A 585 -5.95 -42.74 -2.77
N GLU A 586 -4.96 -43.63 -2.70
CA GLU A 586 -3.58 -43.44 -3.12
C GLU A 586 -3.43 -42.96 -4.58
N ARG A 587 -4.32 -43.43 -5.47
CA ARG A 587 -4.33 -43.06 -6.90
C ARG A 587 -4.92 -41.66 -7.13
N LEU A 588 -5.98 -41.29 -6.41
CA LEU A 588 -6.55 -39.93 -6.46
C LEU A 588 -5.52 -38.91 -5.96
N VAL A 589 -4.86 -39.27 -4.86
CA VAL A 589 -3.83 -38.46 -4.21
C VAL A 589 -2.57 -38.34 -5.07
N GLY A 590 -2.12 -39.44 -5.70
CA GLY A 590 -0.99 -39.42 -6.63
C GLY A 590 -1.25 -38.59 -7.88
N LEU A 591 -2.49 -38.59 -8.39
CA LEU A 591 -2.89 -37.74 -9.51
C LEU A 591 -2.86 -36.25 -9.16
N ALA A 592 -3.25 -35.88 -7.94
CA ALA A 592 -3.15 -34.51 -7.44
C ALA A 592 -1.69 -34.02 -7.39
N LEU A 593 -0.78 -34.84 -6.85
CA LEU A 593 0.65 -34.50 -6.82
C LEU A 593 1.26 -34.35 -8.21
N LEU A 594 0.87 -35.23 -9.15
CA LEU A 594 1.30 -35.15 -10.54
C LEU A 594 0.75 -33.92 -11.26
N SER A 595 -0.48 -33.50 -10.97
CA SER A 595 -1.02 -32.24 -11.52
C SER A 595 -0.31 -31.02 -10.97
N MET A 596 0.05 -31.00 -9.67
CA MET A 596 0.85 -29.94 -9.07
C MET A 596 2.25 -29.85 -9.72
N GLN A 597 2.92 -30.99 -9.92
CA GLN A 597 4.22 -31.01 -10.62
C GLN A 597 4.14 -30.54 -12.07
N ARG A 598 3.10 -30.94 -12.80
CA ARG A 598 2.88 -30.46 -14.17
C ARG A 598 2.60 -28.97 -14.22
N HIS A 599 1.77 -28.44 -13.32
CA HIS A 599 1.52 -27.00 -13.23
C HIS A 599 2.79 -26.22 -12.89
N ARG A 600 3.63 -26.74 -11.99
CA ARG A 600 4.94 -26.16 -11.67
C ARG A 600 5.87 -26.12 -12.88
N GLN A 601 5.97 -27.21 -13.63
CA GLN A 601 6.76 -27.28 -14.88
C GLN A 601 6.25 -26.31 -15.95
N LEU A 602 4.93 -26.18 -16.08
CA LEU A 602 4.33 -25.23 -17.03
C LEU A 602 4.61 -23.77 -16.63
N ARG A 603 4.59 -23.44 -15.33
CA ARG A 603 4.89 -22.09 -14.83
C ARG A 603 6.36 -21.70 -15.03
N THR A 604 7.30 -22.62 -14.74
CA THR A 604 8.73 -22.41 -14.99
C THR A 604 9.04 -22.30 -16.48
N ASN A 605 8.36 -23.09 -17.32
CA ASN A 605 8.50 -22.96 -18.77
C ASN A 605 7.93 -21.63 -19.30
N HIS A 606 6.87 -21.10 -18.69
CA HIS A 606 6.31 -19.80 -19.07
C HIS A 606 7.21 -18.63 -18.65
N GLN A 607 7.90 -18.72 -17.50
CA GLN A 607 8.92 -17.75 -17.05
C GLN A 607 10.22 -17.80 -17.87
N HIS A 608 10.50 -18.89 -18.58
CA HIS A 608 11.63 -18.98 -19.52
C HIS A 608 11.27 -18.56 -20.95
N LEU A 609 9.98 -18.30 -21.23
CA LEU A 609 9.45 -17.91 -22.55
C LEU A 609 9.01 -16.43 -22.61
N LEU A 610 9.02 -15.71 -21.48
CA LEU A 610 8.88 -14.25 -21.36
C LEU A 610 10.25 -13.68 -20.98
#